data_AF-A0A5M9JV50-F1
#
_entry.id   AF-A0A5M9JV50-F1
#
_cell.length_a   1.000
_cell.length_b   1.000
_cell.length_c   1.000
_cell.angle_alpha   90.00
_cell.angle_beta   90.00
_cell.angle_gamma   90.00
#
_symmetry.space_group_name_H-M   'P 1'
#
loop_
_entity.id
_entity.type
_entity.pdbx_description
1 polymer ?
#
loop_
_entity_poly.entity_id
_entity_poly.type
_entity_poly.pdbx_seq_one_letter_code
_entity_poly.pdbx_strand_id
1 'polypeptide(L)'
;MPPLSSIILAIQGGFNFLNGTINLLSPLAAAKNAEILSIESTPAIHAIALGSISIGTFYLIAAQRRDKVAMWLSVIGRIIAVGVFMIDAGPWRDIAIFEGVCGGLLAASLVWESRDGEGKGKK
;
A
#
# COMPACT_ATOMS: atom_id res chain seq x y z
N MET A 1 18.88 -12.61 -7.52
CA MET A 1 18.39 -11.26 -7.16
C MET A 1 16.94 -11.38 -6.70
N PRO A 2 16.48 -10.60 -5.70
CA PRO A 2 15.07 -10.58 -5.33
C PRO A 2 14.22 -10.07 -6.51
N PRO A 3 12.96 -10.54 -6.66
CA PRO A 3 12.03 -10.02 -7.66
C PRO A 3 11.80 -8.52 -7.47
N LEU A 4 11.65 -7.78 -8.57
CA LEU A 4 11.32 -6.36 -8.55
C LEU A 4 9.99 -6.11 -7.81
N SER A 5 9.01 -6.99 -8.02
CA SER A 5 7.71 -6.96 -7.36
C SER A 5 7.82 -7.08 -5.83
N SER A 6 8.65 -8.01 -5.34
CA SER A 6 8.97 -8.15 -3.92
C SER A 6 9.64 -6.89 -3.35
N ILE A 7 10.59 -6.29 -4.07
CA ILE A 7 11.28 -5.08 -3.58
C ILE A 7 10.29 -3.91 -3.48
N ILE A 8 9.50 -3.70 -4.54
CA ILE A 8 8.48 -2.64 -4.58
C ILE A 8 7.47 -2.83 -3.44
N LEU A 9 6.96 -4.05 -3.26
CA LEU A 9 5.99 -4.35 -2.20
C LEU A 9 6.61 -4.19 -0.80
N ALA A 10 7.88 -4.55 -0.61
CA ALA A 10 8.58 -4.36 0.66
C ALA A 10 8.75 -2.88 1.01
N ILE A 11 9.11 -2.04 0.04
CA ILE A 11 9.22 -0.58 0.25
C ILE A 11 7.85 0.01 0.61
N GLN A 12 6.81 -0.37 -0.13
CA GLN A 12 5.44 0.08 0.15
C GLN A 12 4.95 -0.39 1.53
N GLY A 13 5.24 -1.64 1.90
CA GLY A 13 4.90 -2.21 3.20
C GLY A 13 5.62 -1.51 4.35
N GLY A 14 6.92 -1.25 4.20
CA GLY A 14 7.72 -0.52 5.17
C GLY A 14 7.23 0.91 5.37
N PHE A 15 6.92 1.63 4.29
CA PHE A 15 6.33 2.96 4.37
C PHE A 15 4.99 2.96 5.12
N ASN A 16 4.11 2.00 4.84
CA ASN A 16 2.80 1.94 5.50
C ASN A 16 2.93 1.59 7.00
N PHE A 17 3.83 0.65 7.32
CA PHE A 17 4.13 0.27 8.69
C PHE A 17 4.66 1.46 9.50
N LEU A 18 5.63 2.20 8.95
CA LEU A 18 6.21 3.37 9.60
C LEU A 18 5.19 4.49 9.77
N ASN A 19 4.39 4.79 8.74
CA ASN A 19 3.36 5.83 8.85
C ASN A 19 2.31 5.51 9.93
N GLY A 20 1.83 4.27 9.97
CA GLY A 20 0.89 3.84 11.01
C GLY A 20 1.51 3.91 12.41
N THR A 21 2.77 3.48 12.54
CA THR A 21 3.51 3.52 13.82
C THR A 21 3.73 4.97 14.30
N ILE A 22 4.17 5.86 13.41
CA ILE A 22 4.37 7.28 13.72
C ILE A 22 3.05 7.95 14.13
N ASN A 23 1.94 7.63 13.46
CA ASN A 23 0.63 8.14 13.83
C ASN A 23 0.15 7.67 15.20
N LEU A 24 0.57 6.50 15.69
CA LEU A 24 0.24 6.06 17.05
C LEU A 24 1.18 6.63 18.11
N LEU A 25 2.47 6.78 17.78
CA LEU A 25 3.49 7.22 18.75
C LEU A 25 3.60 8.74 18.87
N SER A 26 3.21 9.49 17.84
CA SER A 26 3.31 10.94 17.79
C SER A 26 1.92 11.59 17.68
N PRO A 27 1.41 12.19 18.78
CA PRO A 27 0.16 12.94 18.76
C PRO A 27 0.17 14.10 17.75
N LEU A 28 1.35 14.68 17.48
CA LEU A 28 1.51 15.75 16.50
C LEU A 28 1.33 15.24 15.07
N ALA A 29 1.88 14.07 14.75
CA ALA A 29 1.70 13.44 13.43
C ALA A 29 0.25 13.00 13.22
N ALA A 30 -0.37 12.44 14.26
CA ALA A 30 -1.78 12.08 14.26
C ALA A 30 -2.68 13.29 14.00
N ALA A 31 -2.46 14.41 14.71
CA ALA A 31 -3.22 15.64 14.54
C ALA A 31 -3.06 16.23 13.13
N LYS A 32 -1.83 16.27 12.60
CA LYS A 32 -1.58 16.77 11.25
C LYS A 32 -2.29 15.93 10.18
N ASN A 33 -2.22 14.60 10.29
CA ASN A 33 -2.89 13.72 9.33
C ASN A 33 -4.41 13.76 9.47
N ALA A 34 -4.92 13.94 10.69
CA ALA A 34 -6.35 14.14 10.95
C ALA A 34 -6.86 15.46 10.36
N GLU A 35 -6.09 16.54 10.47
CA GLU A 35 -6.40 17.84 9.84
C GLU A 35 -6.42 17.72 8.33
N ILE A 36 -5.38 17.12 7.74
CA ILE A 36 -5.31 16.88 6.29
C ILE A 36 -6.53 16.07 5.83
N LEU A 37 -6.88 14.99 6.53
CA LEU A 37 -7.97 14.10 6.13
C LEU A 37 -9.34 14.51 6.64
N SER A 38 -9.45 15.64 7.34
CA SER A 38 -10.68 16.13 7.98
C SER A 38 -11.34 15.05 8.88
N ILE A 39 -10.53 14.32 9.64
CA ILE A 39 -10.99 13.27 10.57
C ILE A 39 -11.13 13.87 11.97
N GLU A 40 -12.35 14.02 12.45
CA GLU A 40 -12.61 14.57 13.79
C GLU A 40 -12.54 13.53 14.92
N SER A 41 -12.63 12.23 14.58
CA SER A 41 -12.74 11.17 15.60
C SER A 41 -11.39 10.50 15.89
N THR A 42 -10.92 10.65 17.13
CA THR A 42 -9.72 9.97 17.65
C THR A 42 -9.75 8.44 17.47
N PRO A 43 -10.88 7.74 17.71
CA PRO A 43 -10.96 6.31 17.44
C PRO A 43 -10.72 5.95 15.97
N ALA A 44 -11.17 6.77 15.01
CA ALA A 44 -10.92 6.52 13.59
C ALA A 44 -9.44 6.71 13.24
N ILE A 45 -8.77 7.71 13.81
CA ILE A 45 -7.33 7.92 13.63
C ILE A 45 -6.55 6.68 14.09
N HIS A 46 -6.87 6.14 15.28
CA HIS A 46 -6.24 4.93 15.78
C HIS A 46 -6.54 3.71 14.91
N ALA A 47 -7.79 3.55 14.44
CA ALA A 47 -8.17 2.46 13.56
C ALA A 47 -7.43 2.50 12.22
N ILE A 48 -7.30 3.68 11.61
CA ILE A 48 -6.54 3.89 10.37
C ILE A 48 -5.06 3.57 10.59
N ALA A 49 -4.46 4.08 11.68
CA ALA A 49 -3.06 3.86 11.97
C ALA A 49 -2.74 2.37 12.22
N LEU A 50 -3.59 1.67 12.96
CA LEU A 50 -3.49 0.22 13.16
C LEU A 50 -3.68 -0.55 11.84
N GLY A 51 -4.64 -0.13 11.01
CA GLY A 51 -4.83 -0.67 9.66
C GLY A 51 -3.58 -0.55 8.79
N SER A 52 -2.93 0.63 8.78
CA SER A 52 -1.67 0.85 8.06
C SER A 52 -0.54 -0.05 8.57
N ILE A 53 -0.42 -0.25 9.88
CA ILE A 53 0.56 -1.18 10.47
C ILE A 53 0.29 -2.62 10.03
N SER A 54 -0.96 -3.08 10.14
CA SER A 54 -1.33 -4.45 9.75
C SER A 54 -1.07 -4.70 8.27
N ILE A 55 -1.55 -3.82 7.38
CA ILE A 55 -1.35 -3.94 5.94
C ILE A 55 0.15 -3.87 5.59
N GLY A 56 0.89 -2.95 6.20
CA GLY A 56 2.34 -2.84 6.01
C GLY A 56 3.08 -4.12 6.39
N THR A 57 2.71 -4.72 7.52
CA THR A 57 3.24 -6.01 7.99
C THR A 57 2.92 -7.13 6.99
N PHE A 58 1.67 -7.21 6.51
CA PHE A 58 1.29 -8.21 5.50
C PHE A 58 2.10 -8.05 4.21
N TYR A 59 2.32 -6.82 3.74
CA TYR A 59 3.13 -6.57 2.55
C TYR A 59 4.59 -6.98 2.72
N LEU A 60 5.19 -6.73 3.88
CA LEU A 60 6.55 -7.19 4.19
C LEU A 60 6.64 -8.72 4.19
N ILE A 61 5.67 -9.41 4.79
CA ILE A 61 5.62 -10.88 4.81
C ILE A 61 5.41 -11.43 3.39
N ALA A 62 4.49 -10.87 2.61
CA ALA A 62 4.23 -11.26 1.24
C ALA A 62 5.46 -11.04 0.34
N ALA A 63 6.16 -9.92 0.52
CA ALA A 63 7.41 -9.62 -0.17
C ALA A 63 8.51 -10.63 0.17
N GLN A 64 8.68 -10.96 1.45
CA GLN A 64 9.67 -11.94 1.93
C GLN A 64 9.37 -13.36 1.40
N ARG A 65 8.10 -13.77 1.43
CA ARG A 65 7.65 -15.07 0.90
C ARG A 65 7.59 -15.11 -0.63
N ARG A 66 7.73 -13.96 -1.30
CA ARG A 66 7.56 -13.81 -2.75
C ARG A 66 6.20 -14.35 -3.23
N ASP A 67 5.18 -14.18 -2.40
CA ASP A 67 3.84 -14.70 -2.66
C ASP A 67 3.11 -13.82 -3.67
N LYS A 68 3.21 -14.20 -4.95
CA LYS A 68 2.59 -13.46 -6.06
C LYS A 68 1.07 -13.36 -5.95
N VAL A 69 0.41 -14.33 -5.32
CA VAL A 69 -1.05 -14.30 -5.13
C VAL A 69 -1.40 -13.17 -4.17
N ALA A 70 -0.70 -13.08 -3.05
CA ALA A 70 -0.87 -11.98 -2.10
C ALA A 70 -0.57 -10.61 -2.74
N MET A 71 0.44 -10.52 -3.62
CA MET A 71 0.75 -9.26 -4.33
C MET A 71 -0.38 -8.86 -5.29
N TRP A 72 -0.93 -9.80 -6.06
CA TRP A 72 -2.07 -9.53 -6.94
C TRP A 72 -3.33 -9.15 -6.17
N LEU A 73 -3.61 -9.81 -5.04
CA LEU A 73 -4.71 -9.42 -4.15
C LEU A 73 -4.52 -8.01 -3.58
N SER A 74 -3.28 -7.63 -3.25
CA SER A 74 -2.96 -6.26 -2.87
C SER A 74 -3.28 -5.27 -3.99
N VAL A 75 -2.92 -5.56 -5.25
CA VAL A 75 -3.27 -4.72 -6.41
C VAL A 75 -4.79 -4.53 -6.51
N ILE A 76 -5.57 -5.61 -6.39
CA ILE A 76 -7.04 -5.54 -6.44
C ILE A 76 -7.59 -4.68 -5.30
N GLY A 77 -7.10 -4.91 -4.07
CA GLY A 77 -7.48 -4.11 -2.90
C GLY A 77 -7.19 -2.61 -3.10
N ARG A 78 -6.05 -2.27 -3.69
CA ARG A 78 -5.69 -0.88 -4.02
C ARG A 78 -6.61 -0.28 -5.08
N ILE A 79 -7.01 -1.03 -6.11
CA ILE A 79 -7.98 -0.55 -7.12
C ILE A 79 -9.32 -0.19 -6.45
N ILE A 80 -9.80 -1.04 -5.54
CA ILE A 80 -11.02 -0.78 -4.76
C ILE A 80 -10.84 0.48 -3.92
N ALA A 81 -9.71 0.61 -3.21
CA ALA A 81 -9.39 1.78 -2.39
C ALA A 81 -9.39 3.08 -3.21
N VAL A 82 -8.76 3.08 -4.39
CA VAL A 82 -8.79 4.22 -5.32
C VAL A 82 -10.22 4.59 -5.70
N GLY A 83 -11.05 3.60 -6.03
CA GLY A 83 -12.46 3.82 -6.36
C GLY A 83 -13.24 4.47 -5.21
N VAL A 84 -13.06 3.98 -3.99
CA VAL A 84 -13.71 4.53 -2.78
C VAL A 84 -13.23 5.96 -2.52
N PHE A 85 -11.91 6.18 -2.48
CA PHE A 85 -11.34 7.50 -2.18
C PHE A 85 -11.64 8.56 -3.25
N MET A 86 -11.93 8.15 -4.48
CA MET A 86 -12.42 9.07 -5.53
C MET A 86 -13.88 9.47 -5.35
N ILE A 87 -14.70 8.65 -4.70
CA ILE A 87 -16.13 8.93 -4.44
C ILE A 87 -16.29 9.88 -3.25
N ASP A 88 -15.52 9.68 -2.18
CA ASP A 88 -15.56 10.51 -0.95
C ASP A 88 -14.92 11.90 -1.12
N ALA A 89 -14.93 12.44 -2.34
CA ALA A 89 -14.13 13.57 -2.85
C ALA A 89 -13.81 14.68 -1.83
N GLY A 90 -12.52 15.02 -1.74
CA GLY A 90 -11.96 15.98 -0.79
C GLY A 90 -10.46 15.71 -0.61
N PRO A 91 -9.91 15.84 0.61
CA PRO A 91 -8.50 15.53 0.88
C PRO A 91 -8.08 14.08 0.60
N TRP A 92 -9.06 13.16 0.55
CA TRP A 92 -8.85 11.75 0.20
C TRP A 92 -8.41 11.52 -1.25
N ARG A 93 -8.56 12.51 -2.12
CA ARG A 93 -8.14 12.41 -3.53
C ARG A 93 -6.63 12.27 -3.68
N ASP A 94 -5.85 12.91 -2.81
CA ASP A 94 -4.39 12.77 -2.81
C ASP A 94 -3.96 11.35 -2.41
N ILE A 95 -4.68 10.74 -1.46
CA ILE A 95 -4.50 9.33 -1.10
C ILE A 95 -4.90 8.43 -2.27
N ALA A 96 -5.99 8.72 -2.97
CA ALA A 96 -6.42 7.95 -4.15
C ALA A 96 -5.33 7.94 -5.23
N ILE A 97 -4.70 9.09 -5.50
CA ILE A 97 -3.60 9.18 -6.47
C ILE A 97 -2.40 8.37 -5.99
N PHE A 98 -2.02 8.50 -4.72
CA PHE A 98 -0.92 7.74 -4.13
C PHE A 98 -1.14 6.21 -4.24
N GLU A 99 -2.33 5.75 -3.86
CA GLU A 99 -2.71 4.34 -3.95
C GLU A 99 -2.71 3.83 -5.40
N GLY A 100 -3.18 4.66 -6.34
CA GLY A 100 -3.15 4.35 -7.77
C GLY A 100 -1.73 4.20 -8.31
N VAL A 101 -0.81 5.09 -7.92
CA VAL A 101 0.60 5.01 -8.31
C VAL A 101 1.26 3.75 -7.72
N CYS A 102 1.09 3.50 -6.42
CA CYS A 102 1.65 2.32 -5.77
C CYS A 102 1.10 1.00 -6.34
N GLY A 103 -0.22 0.93 -6.57
CA GLY A 103 -0.88 -0.22 -7.18
C GLY A 103 -0.44 -0.43 -8.62
N GLY A 104 -0.34 0.65 -9.40
CA GLY A 104 0.14 0.62 -10.79
C GLY A 104 1.59 0.14 -10.90
N LEU A 105 2.49 0.66 -10.06
CA LEU A 105 3.89 0.22 -10.02
C LEU A 105 4.02 -1.27 -9.67
N LEU A 106 3.26 -1.72 -8.68
CA LEU A 106 3.26 -3.14 -8.29
C LEU A 106 2.69 -4.03 -9.42
N ALA A 107 1.55 -3.66 -10.01
CA ALA A 107 0.96 -4.39 -11.12
C ALA A 107 1.91 -4.46 -12.33
N ALA A 108 2.52 -3.34 -12.70
CA ALA A 108 3.50 -3.27 -13.79
C ALA A 108 4.70 -4.20 -13.52
N SER A 109 5.20 -4.23 -12.28
CA SER A 109 6.30 -5.13 -11.89
C SER A 109 5.94 -6.61 -12.00
N LEU A 110 4.71 -6.98 -11.60
CA LEU A 110 4.24 -8.36 -11.69
C LEU A 110 4.08 -8.81 -13.14
N VAL A 111 3.53 -7.93 -13.99
CA VAL A 111 3.38 -8.20 -15.44
C VAL A 111 4.74 -8.28 -16.14
N TRP A 112 5.70 -7.44 -15.75
CA TRP A 112 7.07 -7.50 -16.26
C TRP A 112 7.71 -8.86 -15.93
N GLU A 113 7.60 -9.29 -14.67
CA GLU A 113 8.18 -10.56 -14.22
C GLU A 113 7.51 -11.78 -14.85
N SER A 114 6.21 -11.73 -15.15
CA SER A 114 5.55 -12.83 -15.88
C SER A 114 6.07 -12.93 -17.31
N ARG A 115 6.31 -11.79 -17.97
CA ARG A 115 6.81 -11.75 -19.36
C ARG A 115 8.27 -12.20 -19.47
N ASP A 116 9.13 -11.78 -18.55
CA ASP A 116 10.53 -12.24 -18.51
C ASP A 116 10.66 -13.74 -18.22
N GLY A 117 9.68 -14.32 -17.50
CA GLY A 117 9.59 -15.76 -17.27
C GLY A 117 9.27 -16.56 -18.54
N GLU A 118 8.39 -16.06 -19.40
CA GLU A 118 8.00 -16.72 -20.65
C GLU A 118 9.13 -16.73 -21.70
N GLY A 119 10.00 -15.71 -21.70
CA GLY A 119 11.15 -15.63 -22.62
C GLY A 119 12.26 -16.66 -22.35
N LYS A 120 12.33 -17.21 -21.13
CA LYS A 120 13.32 -18.23 -20.74
C LYS A 120 12.86 -19.67 -20.97
N GLY A 121 11.57 -19.90 -21.25
CA GLY A 121 11.00 -21.22 -21.53
C GLY A 121 11.02 -21.64 -23.02
N LYS A 122 11.52 -20.77 -23.91
CA LYS A 122 11.59 -21.00 -25.37
C LYS A 122 13.02 -21.18 -25.92
N LYS A 123 13.99 -21.52 -25.07
CA LYS A 123 15.35 -21.87 -25.51
C LYS A 123 15.70 -23.29 -25.12
#